data_AF-A0A962QRL0-F1
#
_entry.id   AF-A0A962QRL0-F1
#
_cell.length_a   1.000
_cell.length_b   1.000
_cell.length_c   1.000
_cell.angle_alpha   90.00
_cell.angle_beta   90.00
_cell.angle_gamma   90.00
#
_symmetry.space_group_name_H-M   'P 1'
#
loop_
_entity.id
_entity.type
_entity.pdbx_description
1 polymer ?
#
loop_
_entity_poly.entity_id
_entity_poly.type
_entity_poly.pdbx_seq_one_letter_code
_entity_poly.pdbx_strand_id
1 'polypeptide(L)'
;MKSKTFTLRCNDDQAAALAAALQAYANAAYPPGGSECTQVARETLQETSRLIGRDAGGALGAQIRRRQRSIVKAAVSWYFSAEGPGQEAEAQAMLALLD
;
A
#
# COMPACT_ATOMS: atom_id res chain seq x y z
N MET A 1 26.37 1.33 2.16
CA MET A 1 25.26 1.80 1.30
C MET A 1 23.94 1.45 1.97
N LYS A 2 22.98 2.39 2.13
CA LYS A 2 21.65 2.06 2.69
C LYS A 2 20.89 1.15 1.71
N SER A 3 20.16 0.17 2.22
CA SER A 3 19.34 -0.71 1.38
C SER A 3 18.31 0.11 0.55
N LYS A 4 17.92 -0.39 -0.62
CA LYS A 4 16.87 0.25 -1.46
C LYS A 4 15.46 -0.18 -1.05
N THR A 5 15.34 -1.18 -0.17
CA THR A 5 14.06 -1.73 0.29
C THR A 5 13.92 -1.64 1.81
N PHE A 6 12.68 -1.68 2.28
CA PHE A 6 12.35 -1.96 3.67
C PHE A 6 11.48 -3.22 3.73
N THR A 7 11.56 -3.92 4.85
CA THR A 7 10.74 -5.11 5.13
C THR A 7 9.47 -4.65 5.83
N LEU A 8 8.31 -4.96 5.25
CA LEU A 8 7.01 -4.81 5.91
C LEU A 8 6.60 -6.18 6.48
N ARG A 9 6.35 -6.24 7.78
CA ARG A 9 5.82 -7.42 8.47
C ARG A 9 4.58 -7.05 9.24
N CYS A 10 3.51 -7.77 8.99
CA CYS A 10 2.23 -7.61 9.67
C CYS A 10 1.53 -8.98 9.71
N ASN A 11 0.38 -9.08 10.36
CA ASN A 11 -0.43 -10.30 10.24
C ASN A 11 -1.19 -10.32 8.90
N ASP A 12 -1.86 -11.44 8.60
CA ASP A 12 -2.58 -11.63 7.33
C ASP A 12 -3.73 -10.63 7.14
N ASP A 13 -4.46 -10.30 8.22
CA ASP A 13 -5.56 -9.32 8.18
C ASP A 13 -5.03 -7.91 7.84
N GLN A 14 -3.93 -7.50 8.47
CA GLN A 14 -3.25 -6.24 8.20
C GLN A 14 -2.66 -6.23 6.78
N ALA A 15 -2.12 -7.35 6.31
CA ALA A 15 -1.58 -7.47 4.95
C ALA A 15 -2.70 -7.30 3.91
N ALA A 16 -3.85 -7.93 4.14
CA ALA A 16 -5.04 -7.78 3.31
C ALA A 16 -5.57 -6.34 3.31
N ALA A 17 -5.63 -5.69 4.48
CA ALA A 17 -6.05 -4.30 4.62
C ALA A 17 -5.10 -3.32 3.88
N LEU A 18 -3.78 -3.49 4.01
CA LEU A 18 -2.79 -2.68 3.29
C LEU A 18 -2.86 -2.90 1.77
N ALA A 19 -3.03 -4.16 1.34
CA ALA A 19 -3.19 -4.48 -0.08
C ALA A 19 -4.46 -3.84 -0.66
N ALA A 20 -5.59 -3.92 0.06
CA ALA A 20 -6.85 -3.28 -0.31
C ALA A 20 -6.71 -1.75 -0.38
N ALA A 21 -6.04 -1.14 0.61
CA ALA A 21 -5.77 0.30 0.62
C ALA A 21 -5.02 0.77 -0.62
N LEU A 22 -3.93 0.08 -0.98
CA LEU A 22 -3.18 0.41 -2.20
C LEU A 22 -4.00 0.21 -3.47
N GLN A 23 -4.80 -0.87 -3.54
CA GLN A 23 -5.59 -1.17 -4.72
C GLN A 23 -6.69 -0.13 -4.93
N ALA A 24 -7.41 0.23 -3.86
CA ALA A 24 -8.42 1.26 -3.88
C ALA A 24 -7.82 2.63 -4.24
N TYR A 25 -6.69 2.98 -3.63
CA TYR A 25 -6.00 4.23 -3.95
C TYR A 25 -5.52 4.28 -5.40
N ALA A 26 -4.98 3.16 -5.93
CA ALA A 26 -4.58 3.08 -7.34
C ALA A 26 -5.78 3.30 -8.28
N ASN A 27 -6.97 2.81 -7.91
CA ASN A 27 -8.21 3.00 -8.67
C ASN A 27 -8.74 4.43 -8.60
N ALA A 28 -8.68 5.08 -7.43
CA ALA A 28 -9.15 6.44 -7.25
C ALA A 28 -8.20 7.47 -7.86
N ALA A 29 -6.89 7.37 -7.60
CA ALA A 29 -5.91 8.36 -8.03
C ALA A 29 -5.42 8.15 -9.48
N TYR A 30 -5.46 6.91 -9.98
CA TYR A 30 -4.98 6.54 -11.31
C TYR A 30 -6.03 5.68 -12.05
N PRO A 31 -7.15 6.27 -12.49
CA PRO A 31 -8.21 5.53 -13.17
C PRO A 31 -7.73 4.93 -14.51
N PRO A 32 -8.37 3.83 -14.96
CA PRO A 32 -8.08 3.25 -16.27
C PRO A 32 -8.36 4.26 -17.39
N GLY A 33 -7.57 4.19 -18.48
CA GLY A 33 -7.71 5.08 -19.64
C GLY A 33 -7.06 6.47 -19.48
N GLY A 34 -6.38 6.74 -18.37
CA GLY A 34 -5.46 7.88 -18.26
C GLY A 34 -4.21 7.73 -19.14
N SER A 35 -3.31 8.73 -19.10
CA SER A 35 -2.07 8.71 -19.88
C SER A 35 -1.18 7.48 -19.59
N GLU A 36 -0.26 7.14 -20.50
CA GLU A 36 0.71 6.05 -20.30
C GLU A 36 1.47 6.17 -18.97
N CYS A 37 1.93 7.38 -18.62
CA CYS A 37 2.60 7.63 -17.34
C CYS A 37 1.70 7.32 -16.14
N THR A 38 0.41 7.65 -16.24
CA THR A 38 -0.61 7.35 -15.21
C THR A 38 -0.81 5.84 -15.09
N GLN A 39 -0.86 5.11 -16.22
CA GLN A 39 -1.03 3.65 -16.21
C GLN A 39 0.19 2.94 -15.61
N VAL A 40 1.41 3.39 -15.89
CA VAL A 40 2.63 2.84 -15.27
C VAL A 40 2.60 3.02 -13.74
N ALA A 41 2.16 4.18 -13.25
CA ALA A 41 2.01 4.42 -11.82
C ALA A 41 0.95 3.50 -11.20
N ARG A 42 -0.19 3.33 -11.88
CA ARG A 42 -1.26 2.41 -11.50
C ARG A 42 -0.76 0.97 -11.37
N GLU A 43 -0.11 0.44 -12.38
CA GLU A 43 0.44 -0.92 -12.39
C GLU A 43 1.48 -1.12 -11.28
N THR A 44 2.36 -0.13 -11.08
CA THR A 44 3.37 -0.17 -10.01
C THR A 44 2.73 -0.29 -8.63
N LEU A 45 1.63 0.43 -8.37
CA LEU A 45 0.90 0.35 -7.11
C LEU A 45 0.14 -0.97 -6.97
N GLN A 46 -0.48 -1.46 -8.04
CA GLN A 46 -1.15 -2.76 -8.03
C GLN A 46 -0.17 -3.90 -7.76
N GLU A 47 1.03 -3.86 -8.35
CA GLU A 47 2.05 -4.87 -8.09
C GLU A 47 2.55 -4.80 -6.64
N THR A 48 2.68 -3.59 -6.09
CA THR A 48 3.04 -3.42 -4.67
C THR A 48 1.93 -3.94 -3.76
N SER A 49 0.66 -3.72 -4.10
CA SER A 49 -0.50 -4.29 -3.39
C SER A 49 -0.44 -5.83 -3.37
N ARG A 50 -0.22 -6.47 -4.53
CA ARG A 50 -0.08 -7.93 -4.63
C ARG A 50 1.09 -8.45 -3.79
N LEU A 51 2.23 -7.77 -3.83
CA LEU A 51 3.41 -8.12 -3.03
C LEU A 51 3.10 -8.08 -1.53
N ILE A 52 2.42 -7.04 -1.06
CA ILE A 52 2.03 -6.90 0.34
C ILE A 52 1.07 -8.02 0.75
N GLY A 53 -0.01 -8.20 -0.01
CA GLY A 53 -1.04 -9.20 0.30
C GLY A 53 -0.51 -10.64 0.29
N ARG A 54 0.53 -10.92 -0.50
CA ARG A 54 1.14 -12.25 -0.57
C ARG A 54 2.21 -12.48 0.50
N ASP A 55 3.09 -11.49 0.74
CA ASP A 55 4.35 -11.74 1.45
C ASP A 55 4.43 -11.07 2.83
N ALA A 56 3.61 -10.06 3.14
CA ALA A 56 3.75 -9.28 4.39
C ALA A 56 3.35 -10.07 5.66
N GLY A 57 2.38 -10.98 5.53
CA GLY A 57 1.98 -11.95 6.56
C GLY A 57 2.97 -13.11 6.77
N GLY A 58 3.83 -13.35 5.78
CA GLY A 58 4.79 -14.45 5.79
C GLY A 58 6.01 -14.20 6.68
N ALA A 59 6.74 -15.27 7.01
CA ALA A 59 7.91 -15.24 7.90
C ALA A 59 9.02 -14.25 7.45
N LEU A 60 9.14 -13.98 6.15
CA LEU A 60 10.13 -13.07 5.60
C LEU A 60 9.65 -11.60 5.58
N GLY A 61 8.34 -11.38 5.46
CA GLY A 61 7.74 -10.07 5.18
C GLY A 61 7.91 -9.61 3.72
N ALA A 62 7.16 -8.59 3.32
CA ALA A 62 7.20 -8.02 1.98
C ALA A 62 8.40 -7.05 1.83
N GLN A 63 9.17 -7.18 0.75
CA GLN A 63 10.30 -6.31 0.44
C GLN A 63 9.89 -5.14 -0.48
N ILE A 64 9.57 -4.00 0.11
CA ILE A 64 9.03 -2.84 -0.62
C ILE A 64 10.13 -1.82 -0.88
N ARG A 65 10.13 -1.13 -2.03
CA ARG A 65 11.11 -0.07 -2.31
C ARG A 65 10.89 1.10 -1.35
N ARG A 66 11.96 1.62 -0.74
CA ARG A 66 11.87 2.77 0.19
C ARG A 66 11.17 3.99 -0.41
N ARG A 67 11.37 4.25 -1.70
CA ARG A 67 10.70 5.36 -2.42
C ARG A 67 9.18 5.22 -2.50
N GLN A 68 8.65 4.00 -2.39
CA GLN A 68 7.20 3.76 -2.42
C GLN A 68 6.56 3.98 -1.04
N ARG A 69 7.36 4.11 0.02
CA ARG A 69 6.84 4.22 1.39
C ARG A 69 5.90 5.41 1.57
N SER A 70 6.22 6.56 0.98
CA SER A 70 5.36 7.75 1.05
C SER A 70 4.00 7.52 0.37
N ILE A 71 3.98 6.88 -0.81
CA ILE A 71 2.74 6.61 -1.53
C ILE A 71 1.92 5.50 -0.86
N VAL A 72 2.57 4.53 -0.22
CA VAL A 72 1.91 3.51 0.61
C VAL A 72 1.25 4.18 1.82
N LYS A 73 1.94 5.10 2.50
CA LYS A 73 1.36 5.90 3.59
C LYS A 73 0.18 6.75 3.12
N ALA A 74 0.30 7.41 1.96
CA ALA A 74 -0.78 8.20 1.38
C ALA A 74 -2.02 7.33 1.09
N ALA A 75 -1.81 6.15 0.49
CA ALA A 75 -2.88 5.20 0.22
C ALA A 75 -3.60 4.75 1.50
N VAL A 76 -2.85 4.41 2.55
CA VAL A 76 -3.43 4.02 3.86
C VAL A 76 -4.17 5.20 4.50
N SER A 77 -3.56 6.39 4.52
CA SER A 77 -4.17 7.57 5.12
C SER A 77 -5.48 7.96 4.42
N TRP A 78 -5.54 7.85 3.09
CA TRP A 78 -6.77 8.10 2.34
C TRP A 78 -7.80 6.99 2.57
N TYR A 79 -7.39 5.72 2.52
CA TYR A 79 -8.31 4.59 2.63
C TYR A 79 -9.07 4.57 3.97
N PHE A 80 -8.40 4.95 5.06
CA PHE A 80 -9.00 5.07 6.40
C PHE A 80 -9.36 6.51 6.77
N SER A 81 -9.57 7.39 5.79
CA SER A 81 -10.14 8.73 6.03
C SER A 81 -11.66 8.71 5.87
N ALA A 82 -12.32 9.82 6.20
CA ALA A 82 -13.76 10.02 5.97
C ALA A 82 -14.18 9.84 4.50
N GLU A 83 -13.28 10.05 3.54
CA GLU A 83 -13.53 9.89 2.10
C GLU A 83 -13.23 8.48 1.59
N GLY A 84 -12.53 7.68 2.40
CA GLY A 84 -12.09 6.35 2.06
C GLY A 84 -13.11 5.26 2.43
N PRO A 85 -12.95 4.04 1.90
CA PRO A 85 -13.86 2.94 2.19
C PRO A 85 -13.56 2.19 3.50
N GLY A 86 -12.44 2.49 4.17
CA GLY A 86 -12.03 1.87 5.43
C GLY A 86 -12.56 2.57 6.68
N GLN A 87 -12.34 1.98 7.85
CA GLN A 87 -12.76 2.55 9.14
C GLN A 87 -11.69 3.49 9.72
N GLU A 88 -12.04 4.75 10.00
CA GLU A 88 -11.09 5.73 10.54
C GLU A 88 -10.38 5.29 11.83
N ALA A 89 -11.05 4.50 12.67
CA ALA A 89 -10.49 3.96 13.90
C ALA A 89 -9.23 3.10 13.68
N GLU A 90 -9.06 2.52 12.49
CA GLU A 90 -7.92 1.64 12.15
C GLU A 90 -6.73 2.42 11.55
N ALA A 91 -6.92 3.69 11.17
CA ALA A 91 -5.93 4.48 10.43
C ALA A 91 -4.56 4.52 11.13
N GLN A 92 -4.57 4.84 12.43
CA GLN A 92 -3.34 5.00 13.21
C GLN A 92 -2.58 3.67 13.35
N ALA A 93 -3.30 2.56 13.57
CA ALA A 93 -2.69 1.24 13.68
C ALA A 93 -2.04 0.82 12.36
N MET A 94 -2.70 1.10 11.24
CA MET A 94 -2.19 0.74 9.92
C MET A 94 -1.01 1.60 9.48
N LEU A 95 -1.01 2.90 9.82
CA LEU A 95 0.11 3.80 9.53
C LEU A 95 1.37 3.45 10.34
N ALA A 96 1.21 2.98 11.59
CA ALA A 96 2.32 2.59 12.44
C ALA A 96 3.12 1.40 11.89
N LEU A 97 2.50 0.52 11.09
CA LEU A 97 3.20 -0.58 10.39
C LEU A 97 4.16 -0.10 9.30
N LEU A 98 4.02 1.17 8.89
CA LEU A 98 4.79 1.80 7.83
C LEU A 98 5.85 2.77 8.39
N ASP A 99 6.06 2.81 9.71
CA ASP A 99 7.11 3.60 10.39
C ASP A 99 8.46 2.88 10.50
#